data_AF-G5E319-F1
#
_entry.id   AF-G5E319-F1
#
_cell.length_a   1.000
_cell.length_b   1.000
_cell.length_c   1.000
_cell.angle_alpha   90.00
_cell.angle_beta   90.00
_cell.angle_gamma   90.00
#
_symmetry.space_group_name_H-M   'P 1'
#
loop_
_entity.id
_entity.type
_entity.pdbx_description
1 polymer ?
#
loop_
_entity_poly.entity_id
_entity_poly.type
_entity_poly.pdbx_seq_one_letter_code
_entity_poly.pdbx_strand_id
1 'polypeptide(L)'
;KEQVLANLANFAYDPRNFPDLRKLQVPDLFLDMLSEESESLVEFGIGGLCNLCLDKTNKCHILESGGLRLVINCLSSRREETVLSALTTLMF
;
A
#
# COMPACT_ATOMS: atom_id res chain seq x y z
N LYS A 1 2.75 16.06 2.96
CA LYS A 1 2.09 14.74 3.18
C LYS A 1 2.69 13.70 2.24
N GLU A 2 2.66 13.95 0.93
CA GLU A 2 3.20 13.05 -0.11
C GLU A 2 4.64 12.61 0.12
N GLN A 3 5.58 13.53 0.42
CA GLN A 3 6.98 13.15 0.64
C GLN A 3 7.19 12.19 1.82
N VAL A 4 6.42 12.35 2.91
CA VAL A 4 6.50 11.44 4.06
C VAL A 4 5.98 10.06 3.65
N LEU A 5 4.85 10.02 2.94
CA LEU A 5 4.25 8.78 2.46
C LEU A 5 5.17 8.04 1.48
N ALA A 6 5.79 8.76 0.55
CA ALA A 6 6.76 8.22 -0.39
C ALA A 6 7.99 7.62 0.34
N ASN A 7 8.49 8.32 1.38
CA ASN A 7 9.59 7.79 2.19
C ASN A 7 9.18 6.52 2.94
N LEU A 8 7.96 6.46 3.48
CA LEU A 8 7.43 5.25 4.12
C LEU A 8 7.28 4.10 3.13
N ALA A 9 6.80 4.36 1.90
CA ALA A 9 6.70 3.35 0.85
C ALA A 9 8.09 2.79 0.45
N ASN A 10 9.11 3.66 0.39
CA ASN A 10 10.50 3.25 0.18
C ASN A 10 11.04 2.41 1.35
N PHE A 11 10.74 2.77 2.60
CA PHE A 11 11.13 1.95 3.76
C PHE A 11 10.43 0.60 3.79
N ALA A 12 9.20 0.52 3.28
CA ALA A 12 8.45 -0.73 3.15
C ALA A 12 9.07 -1.72 2.14
N TYR A 13 10.08 -1.33 1.36
CA TYR A 13 10.81 -2.27 0.50
C TYR A 13 11.66 -3.28 1.30
N ASP A 14 12.15 -2.90 2.48
CA ASP A 14 13.02 -3.75 3.30
C ASP A 14 12.24 -4.49 4.40
N PRO A 15 12.19 -5.84 4.38
CA PRO A 15 11.48 -6.63 5.38
C PRO A 15 11.90 -6.39 6.83
N ARG A 16 13.13 -5.90 7.07
CA ARG A 16 13.62 -5.54 8.41
C ARG A 16 12.77 -4.44 9.06
N ASN A 17 12.14 -3.60 8.26
CA ASN A 17 11.30 -2.50 8.74
C ASN A 17 9.86 -2.93 9.07
N PHE A 18 9.42 -4.12 8.65
CA PHE A 18 8.01 -4.51 8.77
C PHE A 18 7.47 -4.50 10.21
N PRO A 19 8.19 -4.98 11.24
CA PRO A 19 7.73 -4.91 12.62
C PRO A 19 7.49 -3.47 13.08
N ASP A 20 8.40 -2.55 12.76
CA ASP A 20 8.30 -1.14 13.14
C ASP A 20 7.18 -0.43 12.37
N LEU A 21 7.05 -0.70 11.07
CA LEU A 21 5.97 -0.15 10.23
C LEU A 21 4.60 -0.59 10.73
N ARG A 22 4.43 -1.86 11.14
CA ARG A 22 3.19 -2.33 11.78
C ARG A 22 2.94 -1.66 13.12
N LYS A 23 3.97 -1.55 13.98
CA LYS A 23 3.85 -0.87 15.27
C LYS A 23 3.41 0.59 15.13
N LEU A 24 3.84 1.25 14.05
CA LEU A 24 3.47 2.61 13.70
C LEU A 24 2.17 2.71 12.89
N GLN A 25 1.45 1.61 12.64
CA GLN A 25 0.20 1.55 11.87
C GLN A 25 0.35 2.11 10.43
N VAL A 26 1.54 1.96 9.84
CA VAL A 26 1.79 2.38 8.45
C VAL A 26 0.96 1.60 7.42
N PRO A 27 0.69 0.28 7.57
CA PRO A 27 -0.21 -0.42 6.66
C PRO A 27 -1.62 0.21 6.59
N ASP A 28 -2.18 0.58 7.74
CA ASP A 28 -3.49 1.25 7.81
C ASP A 28 -3.43 2.64 7.19
N LEU A 29 -2.36 3.40 7.46
CA LEU A 29 -2.11 4.67 6.79
C LEU A 29 -2.09 4.52 5.27
N PHE A 30 -1.43 3.49 4.71
CA PHE A 30 -1.44 3.28 3.26
C PHE A 30 -2.83 2.94 2.72
N LEU A 31 -3.62 2.15 3.46
CA LEU A 31 -5.01 1.83 3.08
C LEU A 31 -5.88 3.08 3.02
N ASP A 32 -5.77 3.98 4.00
CA ASP A 32 -6.51 5.24 4.03
C ASP A 32 -6.24 6.07 2.76
N MET A 33 -4.97 6.10 2.31
CA MET A 33 -4.56 6.87 1.12
C MET A 33 -5.14 6.34 -0.18
N LEU A 34 -5.62 5.09 -0.26
CA LEU A 34 -6.25 4.56 -1.47
C LEU A 34 -7.62 5.17 -1.78
N SER A 35 -8.19 5.92 -0.82
CA SER A 35 -9.48 6.59 -0.96
C SER A 35 -9.38 8.12 -1.14
N GLU A 36 -8.16 8.66 -1.14
CA GLU A 36 -7.91 10.08 -1.32
C GLU A 36 -8.09 10.51 -2.79
N GLU A 37 -8.42 11.79 -3.00
CA GLU A 37 -8.55 12.36 -4.36
C GLU A 37 -7.20 12.59 -5.05
N SER A 38 -6.12 12.75 -4.26
CA SER A 38 -4.78 12.96 -4.82
C SER A 38 -4.25 11.65 -5.40
N GLU A 39 -4.10 11.61 -6.73
CA GLU A 39 -3.51 10.47 -7.42
C GLU A 39 -2.11 10.12 -6.91
N SER A 40 -1.31 11.12 -6.50
CA SER A 40 0.02 10.88 -5.91
C SER A 40 -0.06 10.16 -4.57
N LEU A 41 -1.04 10.50 -3.72
CA LEU A 41 -1.24 9.82 -2.44
C LEU A 41 -1.69 8.37 -2.67
N VAL A 42 -2.61 8.16 -3.61
CA VAL A 42 -3.06 6.81 -4.00
C VAL A 42 -1.89 5.98 -4.51
N GLU A 43 -1.05 6.54 -5.40
CA GLU A 43 0.12 5.86 -5.98
C GLU A 43 1.12 5.43 -4.89
N PHE A 44 1.49 6.33 -3.97
CA PHE A 44 2.38 5.98 -2.88
C PHE A 44 1.75 5.00 -1.87
N GLY A 45 0.44 5.12 -1.62
CA GLY A 45 -0.31 4.19 -0.78
C GLY A 45 -0.26 2.77 -1.33
N ILE A 46 -0.63 2.60 -2.61
CA ILE A 46 -0.62 1.26 -3.22
C ILE A 46 0.79 0.71 -3.41
N GLY A 47 1.77 1.56 -3.74
CA GLY A 47 3.17 1.16 -3.82
C GLY A 47 3.70 0.65 -2.47
N GLY A 48 3.35 1.33 -1.38
CA GLY A 48 3.66 0.89 -0.02
C GLY A 48 3.04 -0.47 0.32
N LEU A 49 1.75 -0.65 0.02
CA LEU A 49 1.06 -1.93 0.24
C LEU A 49 1.63 -3.06 -0.62
N CYS A 50 1.99 -2.77 -1.87
CA CYS A 50 2.64 -3.71 -2.77
C CYS A 50 3.97 -4.21 -2.20
N ASN A 51 4.75 -3.34 -1.57
CA ASN A 51 6.00 -3.73 -0.93
C ASN A 51 5.75 -4.58 0.34
N LEU A 52 4.75 -4.19 1.15
CA LEU A 52 4.41 -4.90 2.38
C LEU A 52 3.76 -6.26 2.14
N CYS A 53 3.02 -6.42 1.04
CA CYS A 53 2.24 -7.62 0.81
C CYS A 53 3.12 -8.86 0.64
N LEU A 54 4.43 -8.77 0.44
CA LEU A 54 5.29 -9.96 0.37
C LEU A 54 5.35 -10.75 1.69
N ASP A 55 5.02 -10.13 2.84
CA ASP A 55 4.99 -10.78 4.15
C ASP A 55 3.58 -11.27 4.53
N LYS A 56 3.50 -12.50 5.05
CA LYS A 56 2.23 -13.15 5.40
C LYS A 56 1.43 -12.38 6.45
N THR A 57 2.11 -11.82 7.46
CA THR A 57 1.42 -11.05 8.51
C THR A 57 0.81 -9.77 7.94
N ASN A 58 1.54 -9.07 7.08
CA ASN A 58 1.01 -7.89 6.39
C ASN A 58 -0.16 -8.25 5.45
N LYS A 59 -0.09 -9.36 4.71
CA LYS A 59 -1.22 -9.83 3.87
C LYS A 59 -2.48 -10.05 4.70
N CYS A 60 -2.36 -10.79 5.80
CA CYS A 60 -3.50 -11.06 6.69
C CYS A 60 -4.12 -9.75 7.18
N HIS A 61 -3.28 -8.80 7.64
CA HIS A 61 -3.73 -7.49 8.08
C HIS A 61 -4.48 -6.72 6.97
N ILE A 62 -3.92 -6.64 5.76
CA ILE A 62 -4.55 -5.94 4.62
C ILE A 62 -5.93 -6.53 4.30
N LEU A 63 -6.06 -7.86 4.33
CA LEU A 63 -7.33 -8.55 4.07
C LEU A 63 -8.35 -8.31 5.18
N GLU A 64 -7.93 -8.43 6.45
CA GLU A 64 -8.77 -8.22 7.63
C GLU A 64 -9.28 -6.77 7.74
N SER A 65 -8.46 -5.80 7.32
CA SER A 65 -8.83 -4.38 7.23
C SER A 65 -9.75 -4.06 6.03
N GLY A 66 -10.18 -5.05 5.24
CA GLY A 66 -11.03 -4.84 4.07
C GLY A 66 -10.32 -4.21 2.87
N GLY A 67 -8.98 -4.24 2.87
CA GLY A 67 -8.14 -3.58 1.86
C GLY A 67 -8.29 -4.14 0.45
N LEU A 68 -8.76 -5.39 0.29
CA LEU A 68 -8.95 -6.03 -1.01
C LEU A 68 -9.81 -5.17 -1.96
N ARG A 69 -10.91 -4.61 -1.46
CA ARG A 69 -11.80 -3.77 -2.28
C ARG A 69 -11.12 -2.47 -2.71
N LEU A 70 -10.32 -1.86 -1.82
CA LEU A 70 -9.58 -0.64 -2.12
C LEU A 70 -8.52 -0.90 -3.20
N VAL A 71 -7.77 -1.99 -3.08
CA VAL A 71 -6.78 -2.40 -4.09
C VAL A 71 -7.42 -2.71 -5.44
N ILE A 72 -8.58 -3.38 -5.47
CA ILE A 72 -9.33 -3.62 -6.72
C ILE A 72 -9.74 -2.30 -7.38
N ASN A 73 -10.17 -1.30 -6.61
CA ASN A 73 -10.55 0.00 -7.17
C ASN A 73 -9.37 0.69 -7.87
N CYS A 74 -8.15 0.50 -7.37
CA CYS A 74 -6.93 1.04 -7.98
C CYS A 74 -6.68 0.51 -9.40
N LEU A 75 -7.24 -0.65 -9.78
CA LEU A 75 -7.14 -1.19 -11.16
C LEU A 75 -7.82 -0.31 -12.21
N SER A 76 -8.74 0.56 -11.79
CA SER A 76 -9.43 1.51 -12.69
C SER A 76 -8.71 2.87 -12.78
N SER A 77 -7.53 3.02 -12.15
CA SER A 77 -6.74 4.25 -12.20
C SER A 77 -6.24 4.55 -13.61
N ARG A 78 -6.09 5.84 -13.93
CA ARG A 78 -5.45 6.29 -15.17
C ARG A 78 -3.92 6.25 -15.11
N ARG A 79 -3.35 6.00 -13.92
CA ARG A 79 -1.90 5.90 -13.71
C ARG A 79 -1.43 4.47 -13.80
N GLU A 80 -0.53 4.22 -14.75
CA GLU A 80 0.04 2.89 -15.00
C GLU A 80 0.70 2.31 -13.73
N GLU A 81 1.47 3.12 -13.01
CA GLU A 81 2.16 2.68 -11.77
C GLU A 81 1.20 2.26 -10.66
N THR A 82 0.06 2.95 -10.53
CA THR A 82 -0.99 2.58 -9.57
C THR A 82 -1.61 1.24 -9.95
N VAL A 83 -1.92 1.05 -11.22
CA VAL A 83 -2.51 -0.20 -11.75
C VAL A 83 -1.52 -1.36 -11.59
N LEU A 84 -0.24 -1.15 -11.93
CA LEU A 84 0.82 -2.15 -11.81
C LEU A 84 1.03 -2.60 -10.36
N SER A 85 1.08 -1.64 -9.43
CA SER A 85 1.20 -1.93 -8.00
C SER A 85 -0.03 -2.68 -7.48
N ALA A 86 -1.23 -2.30 -7.91
CA ALA A 86 -2.47 -3.00 -7.54
C ALA A 86 -2.49 -4.45 -8.06
N LEU A 87 -2.15 -4.66 -9.33
CA LEU A 87 -2.05 -6.00 -9.92
C LEU A 87 -1.05 -6.87 -9.17
N THR A 88 0.15 -6.33 -8.91
CA THR A 88 1.20 -7.05 -8.19
C THR A 88 0.76 -7.40 -6.77
N THR A 89 0.11 -6.46 -6.07
CA THR A 89 -0.45 -6.69 -4.73
C THR A 89 -1.50 -7.80 -4.73
N LEU A 90 -2.32 -7.90 -5.79
CA LEU A 90 -3.34 -8.94 -5.91
C LEU A 90 -2.78 -10.31 -6.32
N MET A 91 -1.65 -10.34 -7.02
CA MET A 91 -1.01 -11.58 -7.46
C MET A 91 -0.25 -12.29 -6.35
N PHE A 92 0.31 -11.54 -5.40
CA PHE A 92 1.15 -12.06 -4.33
C PHE A 92 0.43 -12.00 -2.98
#